data_AF-A0A1Z9VYF2-F1
#
_entry.id   AF-A0A1Z9VYF2-F1
#
_cell.length_a   1.000
_cell.length_b   1.000
_cell.length_c   1.000
_cell.angle_alpha   90.00
_cell.angle_beta   90.00
_cell.angle_gamma   90.00
#
_symmetry.space_group_name_H-M   'P 1'
#
loop_
_entity.id
_entity.type
_entity.pdbx_description
1 polymer ?
#
loop_
_entity_poly.entity_id
_entity_poly.type
_entity_poly.pdbx_seq_one_letter_code
_entity_poly.pdbx_strand_id
1 'polypeptide(L)'
;ASKHDEGHRPLLNEGPVVKVNANHRYATTAITQSVIEQAAERADVPLQYFSSRADLGCGSTIGPITAGRLGIDTIDLGCPQLAMHSARETCGTKDPELMLQLLTQLTQRDLI
;
A
#
# COMPACT_ATOMS: atom_id res chain seq x y z
N ALA A 1 -3.29 16.47 -11.20
CA ALA A 1 -2.14 16.95 -10.43
C ALA A 1 -2.51 17.45 -9.02
N SER A 2 -3.56 18.26 -8.82
CA SER A 2 -3.85 18.94 -7.53
C SER A 2 -4.52 18.11 -6.42
N LYS A 3 -4.93 16.87 -6.70
CA LYS A 3 -5.68 16.04 -5.73
C LYS A 3 -4.81 15.17 -4.83
N HIS A 4 -3.59 14.85 -5.27
CA HIS A 4 -2.64 14.13 -4.43
C HIS A 4 -1.94 15.10 -3.48
N ASP A 5 -1.49 14.57 -2.35
CA ASP A 5 -0.51 15.25 -1.51
C ASP A 5 0.80 15.45 -2.30
N GLU A 6 1.60 16.45 -1.95
CA GLU A 6 2.81 16.77 -2.71
C GLU A 6 3.89 15.71 -2.57
N GLY A 7 4.06 15.17 -1.36
CA GLY A 7 5.06 14.13 -1.07
C GLY A 7 4.58 12.70 -1.37
N HIS A 8 3.29 12.50 -1.67
CA HIS A 8 2.69 11.18 -1.79
C HIS A 8 1.95 11.02 -3.13
N ARG A 9 2.72 10.89 -4.20
CA ARG A 9 2.24 10.81 -5.60
C ARG A 9 2.70 9.51 -6.26
N PRO A 10 2.02 8.37 -6.00
CA PRO A 10 2.38 7.12 -6.65
C PRO A 10 2.37 7.22 -8.18
N LEU A 11 3.35 6.60 -8.80
CA LEU A 11 3.57 6.51 -10.23
C LEU A 11 3.33 5.07 -10.69
N LEU A 12 2.75 4.91 -11.88
CA LEU A 12 2.56 3.59 -12.49
C LEU A 12 3.91 2.95 -12.83
N ASN A 13 4.03 1.64 -12.64
CA ASN A 13 5.23 0.84 -12.88
C ASN A 13 6.44 1.13 -11.96
N GLU A 14 6.25 1.93 -10.91
CA GLU A 14 7.30 2.28 -9.93
C GLU A 14 7.13 1.50 -8.60
N GLY A 15 6.29 0.46 -8.60
CA GLY A 15 6.23 -0.52 -7.51
C GLY A 15 5.04 -0.36 -6.55
N PRO A 16 4.89 -1.32 -5.61
CA PRO A 16 3.79 -1.36 -4.64
C PRO A 16 3.69 -0.09 -3.79
N VAL A 17 2.46 0.29 -3.47
CA VAL A 17 2.16 1.48 -2.67
C VAL A 17 1.76 1.07 -1.25
N VAL A 18 2.54 1.51 -0.27
CA VAL A 18 2.19 1.47 1.16
C VAL A 18 1.21 2.60 1.45
N LYS A 19 0.01 2.25 1.92
CA LYS A 19 -1.05 3.22 2.20
C LYS A 19 -1.07 3.56 3.67
N VAL A 20 -0.86 4.83 4.00
CA VAL A 20 -0.82 5.32 5.38
C VAL A 20 -1.88 6.39 5.58
N ASN A 21 -2.55 6.37 6.72
CA ASN A 21 -3.49 7.42 7.08
C ASN A 21 -3.62 7.53 8.61
N ALA A 22 -3.41 8.73 9.15
CA ALA A 22 -3.44 8.98 10.59
C ALA A 22 -4.81 8.70 11.25
N ASN A 23 -5.90 8.74 10.49
CA ASN A 23 -7.25 8.44 10.98
C ASN A 23 -7.63 6.95 10.83
N HIS A 24 -6.64 6.07 10.62
CA HIS A 24 -6.85 4.63 10.42
C HIS A 24 -7.87 4.29 9.33
N ARG A 25 -7.88 5.06 8.23
CA ARG A 25 -8.57 4.66 6.97
C ARG A 25 -7.88 3.46 6.30
N TYR A 26 -6.63 3.25 6.67
CA TYR A 26 -5.78 2.11 6.38
C TYR A 26 -5.24 1.58 7.72
N ALA A 27 -5.05 0.28 7.87
CA ALA A 27 -4.56 -0.36 9.09
C ALA A 27 -3.06 -0.20 9.31
N THR A 28 -2.32 0.20 8.27
CA THR A 28 -0.86 0.34 8.30
C THR A 28 -0.37 1.16 9.49
N THR A 29 0.50 0.54 10.29
CA THR A 29 1.27 1.16 11.38
C THR A 29 2.76 1.19 11.02
N ALA A 30 3.56 1.98 11.76
CA ALA A 30 5.01 2.01 11.59
C ALA A 30 5.67 0.61 11.73
N ILE A 31 5.14 -0.24 12.62
CA ILE A 31 5.63 -1.61 12.81
C ILE A 31 5.37 -2.44 11.55
N THR A 32 4.12 -2.47 11.08
CA THR A 32 3.75 -3.25 9.89
C THR A 32 4.43 -2.73 8.62
N GLN A 33 4.63 -1.41 8.52
CA GLN A 33 5.36 -0.79 7.43
C GLN A 33 6.82 -1.25 7.43
N SER A 34 7.51 -1.22 8.57
CA SER A 34 8.90 -1.67 8.67
C SER A 34 9.07 -3.13 8.24
N VAL A 35 8.08 -3.99 8.49
CA VAL A 35 8.09 -5.39 8.02
C VAL A 35 8.06 -5.47 6.50
N ILE A 36 7.22 -4.67 5.85
CA ILE A 36 7.13 -4.62 4.39
C ILE A 36 8.37 -3.98 3.76
N GLU A 37 8.93 -2.93 4.36
CA GLU A 37 10.18 -2.30 3.92
C GLU A 37 11.34 -3.31 3.91
N GLN A 38 11.47 -4.13 4.97
CA GLN A 38 12.48 -5.19 5.02
C GLN A 38 12.26 -6.28 3.96
N ALA A 39 11.00 -6.64 3.68
CA ALA A 39 10.70 -7.61 2.63
C ALA A 39 11.04 -7.04 1.25
N ALA A 40 10.72 -5.77 1.00
CA ALA A 40 11.03 -5.07 -0.24
C ALA A 40 12.54 -4.93 -0.48
N GLU A 41 13.30 -4.56 0.55
CA GLU A 41 14.77 -4.48 0.49
C GLU A 41 15.40 -5.83 0.10
N ARG A 42 14.94 -6.94 0.71
CA ARG A 42 15.44 -8.28 0.38
C ARG A 42 15.06 -8.74 -1.02
N ALA A 43 13.93 -8.27 -1.54
CA ALA A 43 13.43 -8.61 -2.87
C ALA A 43 13.94 -7.67 -3.98
N ASP A 44 14.68 -6.62 -3.64
CA ASP A 44 15.04 -5.52 -4.55
C ASP A 44 13.81 -4.90 -5.24
N VAL A 45 12.71 -4.74 -4.49
CA VAL A 45 11.44 -4.17 -4.99
C VAL A 45 11.30 -2.72 -4.50
N PRO A 46 11.10 -1.73 -5.39
CA PRO A 46 10.83 -0.37 -4.98
C PRO A 46 9.46 -0.25 -4.31
N LEU A 47 9.39 0.54 -3.24
CA LEU A 47 8.13 0.91 -2.58
C LEU A 47 7.82 2.38 -2.80
N GLN A 48 6.53 2.65 -2.90
CA GLN A 48 5.96 3.99 -2.93
C GLN A 48 5.04 4.19 -1.74
N TYR A 49 4.75 5.45 -1.41
CA TYR A 49 3.90 5.79 -0.27
C TYR A 49 2.72 6.65 -0.70
N PHE A 50 1.55 6.32 -0.17
CA PHE A 50 0.34 7.12 -0.35
C PHE A 50 -0.24 7.55 0.99
N SER A 51 -0.42 8.85 1.13
CA SER A 51 -1.27 9.45 2.14
C SER A 51 -2.20 10.45 1.44
N SER A 52 -3.48 10.45 1.82
CA SER A 52 -4.39 11.49 1.35
C SER A 52 -4.00 12.84 1.93
N ARG A 53 -4.28 13.91 1.18
CA ARG A 53 -4.17 15.26 1.73
C ARG A 53 -5.06 15.39 2.95
N ALA A 54 -4.56 16.03 4.00
CA ALA A 54 -5.29 16.18 5.27
C ALA A 54 -6.62 16.94 5.13
N ASP A 55 -6.75 17.81 4.12
CA ASP A 55 -7.98 18.58 3.85
C ASP A 55 -9.01 17.83 2.98
N LEU A 56 -8.72 16.59 2.57
CA LEU A 56 -9.62 15.77 1.75
C LEU A 56 -9.99 14.47 2.47
N GLY A 57 -11.28 14.14 2.42
CA GLY A 57 -11.74 12.82 2.86
C GLY A 57 -11.14 11.70 2.01
N CYS A 58 -10.82 10.58 2.66
CA CYS A 58 -10.32 9.37 2.00
C CYS A 58 -11.28 8.20 2.26
N GLY A 59 -11.42 7.33 1.26
CA GLY A 59 -12.08 6.03 1.44
C GLY A 59 -11.33 5.16 2.46
N SER A 60 -12.06 4.22 3.06
CA SER A 60 -11.49 3.19 3.92
C SER A 60 -11.29 1.88 3.14
N THR A 61 -10.48 0.98 3.68
CA THR A 61 -10.38 -0.41 3.21
C THR A 61 -10.99 -1.38 4.24
N ILE A 62 -10.88 -2.67 3.95
CA ILE A 62 -11.18 -3.73 4.92
C ILE A 62 -10.13 -3.83 6.04
N GLY A 63 -8.92 -3.29 5.85
CA GLY A 63 -7.78 -3.45 6.75
C GLY A 63 -8.12 -3.10 8.21
N PRO A 64 -8.61 -1.88 8.51
CA PRO A 64 -8.95 -1.47 9.88
C PRO A 64 -10.01 -2.38 10.54
N ILE A 65 -10.99 -2.84 9.76
CA ILE A 65 -12.05 -3.73 10.25
C ILE A 65 -11.48 -5.12 10.55
N THR A 66 -10.61 -5.65 9.68
CA THR A 66 -9.93 -6.94 9.88
C THR A 66 -9.04 -6.89 11.12
N ALA A 67 -8.20 -5.87 11.24
CA ALA A 67 -7.31 -5.68 12.39
C ALA A 67 -8.10 -5.58 13.70
N GLY A 68 -9.13 -4.73 13.75
CA GLY A 68 -9.94 -4.54 14.95
C GLY A 68 -10.77 -5.76 15.36
N ARG A 69 -11.15 -6.63 14.41
CA ARG A 69 -11.93 -7.84 14.70
C ARG A 69 -11.08 -9.04 15.10
N LEU A 70 -9.91 -9.19 14.51
CA LEU A 70 -9.06 -10.37 14.71
C LEU A 70 -7.92 -10.10 15.70
N GLY A 71 -7.59 -8.84 15.98
CA GLY A 71 -6.41 -8.48 16.77
C GLY A 71 -5.11 -8.86 16.05
N ILE A 72 -5.13 -8.92 14.72
CA ILE A 72 -3.98 -9.28 13.88
C ILE A 72 -3.42 -8.03 13.24
N ASP A 73 -2.11 -7.84 13.35
CA ASP A 73 -1.38 -6.78 12.66
C ASP A 73 -1.64 -6.84 11.16
N THR A 74 -2.11 -5.73 10.60
CA THR A 74 -2.58 -5.65 9.21
C THR A 74 -1.93 -4.45 8.52
N ILE A 75 -1.50 -4.65 7.28
CA ILE A 75 -0.97 -3.61 6.40
C ILE A 75 -1.83 -3.46 5.16
N ASP A 76 -2.03 -2.22 4.71
CA ASP A 76 -2.71 -1.91 3.46
C ASP A 76 -1.70 -1.56 2.37
N LEU A 77 -1.66 -2.41 1.35
CA LEU A 77 -0.86 -2.24 0.15
C LEU A 77 -1.76 -2.12 -1.08
N GLY A 78 -1.20 -1.67 -2.20
CA GLY A 78 -1.87 -1.77 -3.49
C GLY A 78 -0.98 -1.41 -4.67
N CYS A 79 -1.42 -1.79 -5.87
CA CYS A 79 -0.84 -1.26 -7.10
C CYS A 79 -1.45 0.12 -7.40
N PRO A 80 -0.66 1.09 -7.88
CA PRO A 80 -1.18 2.38 -8.31
C PRO A 80 -2.07 2.20 -9.53
N GLN A 81 -3.18 2.94 -9.56
CA GLN A 81 -4.13 2.90 -10.67
C GLN A 81 -4.82 4.26 -10.86
N LEU A 82 -5.44 4.42 -12.03
CA LEU A 82 -6.25 5.58 -12.40
C LEU A 82 -7.70 5.15 -12.63
N ALA A 83 -8.61 6.11 -12.42
CA ALA A 83 -10.05 5.96 -12.63
C ALA A 83 -10.70 4.85 -11.77
N MET A 84 -10.22 4.66 -10.53
CA MET A 84 -10.82 3.71 -9.58
C MET A 84 -12.34 3.90 -9.48
N HIS A 85 -13.10 2.80 -9.54
CA HIS A 85 -14.57 2.74 -9.64
C HIS A 85 -15.20 3.10 -11.01
N SER A 86 -14.40 3.35 -12.03
CA SER A 86 -14.87 3.41 -13.42
C SER A 86 -15.29 2.02 -13.93
N ALA A 87 -16.14 1.97 -14.96
CA ALA A 87 -16.39 0.74 -15.71
C ALA A 87 -15.12 0.21 -16.41
N ARG A 88 -14.09 1.06 -16.56
CA ARG A 88 -12.77 0.72 -17.09
C ARG A 88 -11.69 1.48 -16.34
N GLU A 89 -10.89 0.74 -15.59
CA GLU A 89 -9.75 1.23 -14.80
C GLU A 89 -8.44 1.11 -15.60
N THR A 90 -7.35 1.69 -15.09
CA THR A 90 -6.02 1.64 -15.74
C THR A 90 -4.91 1.52 -14.71
N CYS A 91 -3.97 0.60 -14.91
CA CYS A 91 -2.82 0.37 -14.02
C CYS A 91 -1.53 0.17 -14.84
N GLY A 92 -0.38 0.15 -14.15
CA GLY A 92 0.90 -0.18 -14.76
C GLY A 92 1.03 -1.68 -15.00
N THR A 93 1.68 -2.07 -16.10
CA THR A 93 1.89 -3.47 -16.46
C THR A 93 2.93 -4.17 -15.57
N LYS A 94 3.87 -3.42 -14.97
CA LYS A 94 4.90 -3.96 -14.08
C LYS A 94 4.43 -4.10 -12.63
N ASP A 95 3.45 -3.31 -12.22
CA ASP A 95 3.05 -3.23 -10.81
C ASP A 95 2.56 -4.57 -10.23
N PRO A 96 1.79 -5.41 -10.95
CA PRO A 96 1.39 -6.72 -10.45
C PRO A 96 2.57 -7.66 -10.21
N GLU A 97 3.59 -7.63 -11.06
CA GLU A 97 4.78 -8.49 -10.94
C GLU A 97 5.63 -8.07 -9.74
N LEU A 98 5.86 -6.76 -9.57
CA LEU A 98 6.57 -6.22 -8.41
C LEU A 98 5.82 -6.51 -7.09
N MET A 99 4.49 -6.41 -7.10
CA MET A 99 3.66 -6.81 -5.95
C MET A 99 3.81 -8.30 -5.63
N LEU A 100 3.79 -9.17 -6.64
CA LEU A 100 3.97 -10.61 -6.45
C LEU A 100 5.34 -10.94 -5.86
N GLN A 101 6.41 -10.30 -6.35
CA GLN A 101 7.76 -10.47 -5.83
C GLN A 101 7.83 -10.06 -4.34
N LEU A 102 7.28 -8.89 -3.99
CA LEU A 102 7.21 -8.41 -2.60
C LEU A 102 6.47 -9.40 -1.69
N LEU A 103 5.27 -9.83 -2.07
CA LEU A 103 4.46 -10.73 -1.25
C LEU A 103 5.09 -12.12 -1.12
N THR A 104 5.74 -12.60 -2.19
CA THR A 104 6.49 -13.86 -2.13
C THR A 104 7.62 -13.75 -1.11
N GLN A 105 8.42 -12.68 -1.16
CA GLN A 105 9.50 -12.46 -0.20
C GLN A 105 8.99 -12.31 1.23
N LEU A 106 7.85 -11.64 1.42
CA LEU A 106 7.21 -11.51 2.73
C LEU A 106 6.85 -12.88 3.31
N THR A 107 6.36 -13.82 2.50
CA THR A 107 5.98 -15.17 2.97
C THR A 107 7.17 -16.08 3.30
N GLN A 108 8.36 -15.77 2.78
CA GLN A 108 9.60 -16.49 3.07
C GLN A 108 10.26 -16.03 4.37
N ARG A 109 9.69 -15.04 5.05
CA ARG A 109 10.19 -14.59 6.34
C ARG A 109 10.02 -15.72 7.36
N ASP A 110 11.11 -16.05 8.06
CA ASP A 110 11.03 -16.87 9.26
C ASP A 110 10.07 -16.20 10.25
N LEU A 111 8.93 -16.85 10.49
CA LEU A 111 8.05 -16.51 11.60
C LEU A 111 8.84 -16.89 12.85
N ILE A 112 9.31 -15.87 13.57
CA ILE A 112 9.97 -16.04 14.88
C ILE A 112 9.04 -16.79 15.82
#